data_AF-A0A3B9JAD2-F1
#
_entry.id   AF-A0A3B9JAD2-F1
#
_cell.length_a   1.000
_cell.length_b   1.000
_cell.length_c   1.000
_cell.angle_alpha   90.00
_cell.angle_beta   90.00
_cell.angle_gamma   90.00
#
_symmetry.space_group_name_H-M   'P 1'
#
loop_
_entity.id
_entity.type
_entity.pdbx_description
1 polymer ?
#
loop_
_entity_poly.entity_id
_entity_poly.type
_entity_poly.pdbx_seq_one_letter_code
_entity_poly.pdbx_strand_id
1 'polypeptide(L)'
;SFQYFSRIVAQQERYTQVALASTGLWLYGVPDAPLPDFARTTAVDTSGTPLEHYWFVIAYGPGIHMTLLAEEINATERLSDEPRMYEGFYTFDPNFAYKVITVMHKLFPEQIAEPTMPELLE
;
A
#
# COMPACT_ATOMS: atom_id res chain seq x y z
N SER A 1 0.96 2.25 0.22
CA SER A 1 1.96 2.28 -0.84
C SER A 1 2.67 3.62 -0.83
N PHE A 2 3.86 3.65 -1.41
CA PHE A 2 4.54 4.87 -1.81
C PHE A 2 4.88 4.70 -3.27
N GLN A 3 4.84 5.78 -4.06
CA GLN A 3 5.30 5.69 -5.45
C GLN A 3 6.80 5.29 -5.51
N TYR A 4 7.58 5.75 -4.52
CA TYR A 4 9.03 5.56 -4.41
C TYR A 4 9.43 5.23 -2.97
N PHE A 5 10.42 4.36 -2.78
CA PHE A 5 10.95 4.00 -1.46
C PHE A 5 11.68 5.14 -0.76
N SER A 6 12.27 6.08 -1.49
CA SER A 6 12.85 7.31 -0.93
C SER A 6 11.86 8.11 -0.07
N ARG A 7 10.56 8.04 -0.40
CA ARG A 7 9.50 8.70 0.37
C ARG A 7 9.16 8.00 1.69
N ILE A 8 9.51 6.72 1.82
CA ILE A 8 9.36 5.93 3.05
C ILE A 8 10.44 6.33 4.05
N VAL A 9 11.66 6.54 3.58
CA VAL A 9 12.81 6.94 4.41
C VAL A 9 12.48 8.21 5.21
N ALA A 10 11.81 9.18 4.59
CA ALA A 10 11.36 10.41 5.25
C ALA A 10 10.31 10.18 6.36
N GLN A 11 9.71 8.98 6.42
CA GLN A 11 8.63 8.60 7.36
C GLN A 11 9.06 7.46 8.29
N GLN A 12 10.37 7.22 8.43
CA GLN A 12 10.92 6.05 9.12
C GLN A 12 10.36 5.83 10.53
N GLU A 13 10.30 6.88 11.36
CA GLU A 13 9.79 6.76 12.73
C GLU A 13 8.34 6.25 12.76
N ARG A 14 7.49 6.83 11.92
CA ARG A 14 6.08 6.44 11.81
C ARG A 14 5.93 5.01 11.33
N TYR A 15 6.70 4.62 10.32
CA TYR A 15 6.61 3.26 9.75
C TYR A 15 7.23 2.19 10.64
N THR A 16 8.16 2.55 11.52
CA THR A 16 8.63 1.68 12.60
C THR A 16 7.47 1.31 13.53
N GLN A 17 6.64 2.27 13.93
CA GLN A 17 5.48 2.00 14.79
C GLN A 17 4.42 1.15 14.10
N VAL A 18 4.15 1.42 12.82
CA VAL A 18 3.22 0.60 12.03
C VAL A 18 3.72 -0.85 11.94
N ALA A 19 4.99 -1.04 11.59
CA ALA A 19 5.63 -2.36 11.54
C ALA A 19 5.54 -3.11 12.88
N LEU A 20 5.64 -2.41 14.01
CA LEU A 20 5.50 -2.97 15.36
C LEU A 20 4.04 -3.28 15.77
N ALA A 21 3.07 -2.59 15.20
CA ALA A 21 1.64 -2.81 15.49
C ALA A 21 1.00 -3.86 14.56
N SER A 22 1.55 -4.10 13.37
CA SER A 22 0.99 -5.02 12.37
C SER A 22 1.56 -6.44 12.49
N THR A 23 0.76 -7.44 12.14
CA THR A 23 1.22 -8.85 12.00
C THR A 23 2.12 -9.05 10.78
N GLY A 24 1.92 -8.24 9.74
CA GLY A 24 2.79 -8.09 8.58
C GLY A 24 2.56 -6.74 7.93
N LEU A 25 3.62 -6.18 7.33
CA LEU A 25 3.60 -4.90 6.64
C LEU A 25 4.14 -5.07 5.23
N TRP A 26 3.36 -4.68 4.21
CA TRP A 26 3.80 -4.71 2.82
C TRP A 26 4.01 -3.28 2.33
N LEU A 27 5.25 -2.95 1.98
CA LEU A 27 5.63 -1.65 1.46
C LEU A 27 5.82 -1.73 -0.05
N TYR A 28 4.84 -1.18 -0.76
CA TYR A 28 4.82 -1.10 -2.21
C TYR A 28 5.46 0.20 -2.68
N GLY A 29 6.31 0.12 -3.69
CA GLY A 29 6.90 1.27 -4.38
C GLY A 29 8.07 0.91 -5.28
N VAL A 30 8.50 1.89 -6.08
CA VAL A 30 9.72 1.77 -6.90
C VAL A 30 10.95 1.85 -5.99
N PRO A 31 11.91 0.89 -6.07
CA PRO A 31 13.08 0.82 -5.20
C PRO A 31 14.19 1.81 -5.62
N ASP A 32 13.87 3.10 -5.61
CA ASP A 32 14.81 4.19 -5.91
C ASP A 32 15.80 4.49 -4.76
N ALA A 33 15.56 3.91 -3.58
CA ALA A 33 16.41 4.00 -2.40
C ALA A 33 16.29 2.72 -1.54
N PRO A 34 17.31 2.38 -0.74
CA PRO A 34 17.19 1.27 0.21
C PRO A 34 16.13 1.59 1.26
N LEU A 35 15.30 0.59 1.60
CA LEU A 35 14.37 0.71 2.71
C LEU A 35 15.10 0.53 4.05
N PRO A 36 14.71 1.27 5.10
CA PRO A 36 15.11 0.94 6.46
C PRO A 36 14.64 -0.47 6.83
N ASP A 37 15.39 -1.11 7.71
CA ASP A 37 15.02 -2.43 8.24
C ASP A 37 13.84 -2.28 9.22
N PHE A 38 12.65 -2.63 8.74
CA PHE A 38 11.42 -2.62 9.53
C PHE A 38 11.02 -4.06 9.88
N ALA A 39 10.64 -4.29 11.13
CA ALA A 39 10.18 -5.60 11.58
C ALA A 39 8.97 -6.09 10.75
N ARG A 40 8.92 -7.39 10.45
CA ARG A 40 7.77 -8.05 9.77
C ARG A 40 7.35 -7.35 8.47
N THR A 41 8.32 -6.81 7.74
CA THR A 41 8.08 -5.99 6.55
C THR A 41 8.55 -6.69 5.28
N THR A 42 7.69 -6.69 4.26
CA THR A 42 8.01 -7.14 2.91
C THR A 42 8.03 -5.92 1.99
N ALA A 43 9.16 -5.67 1.34
CA ALA A 43 9.25 -4.70 0.26
C ALA A 43 8.70 -5.31 -1.04
N VAL A 44 7.82 -4.59 -1.73
CA VAL A 44 7.22 -4.99 -3.00
C VAL A 44 7.59 -3.98 -4.06
N ASP A 45 8.41 -4.41 -5.03
CA ASP A 45 8.82 -3.60 -6.17
C ASP A 45 7.65 -3.47 -7.16
N THR A 46 7.17 -2.24 -7.34
CA THR A 46 6.06 -1.94 -8.26
C THR A 46 6.52 -1.41 -9.61
N SER A 47 7.82 -1.41 -9.90
CA SER A 47 8.39 -0.87 -11.14
C SER A 47 7.83 -1.57 -12.37
N GLY A 48 7.45 -0.80 -13.39
CA GLY A 48 6.83 -1.27 -14.62
C GLY A 48 5.37 -1.71 -14.46
N THR A 49 4.73 -1.45 -13.30
CA THR A 49 3.32 -1.79 -13.07
C THR A 49 2.44 -0.54 -13.03
N PRO A 50 1.13 -0.64 -13.34
CA PRO A 50 0.22 0.49 -13.17
C PRO A 50 0.17 1.08 -11.76
N LEU A 51 0.61 0.32 -10.73
CA LEU A 51 0.58 0.75 -9.33
C LEU A 51 1.48 1.96 -9.04
N GLU A 52 2.42 2.31 -9.92
CA GLU A 52 3.23 3.53 -9.82
C GLU A 52 2.39 4.82 -9.79
N HIS A 53 1.19 4.78 -10.37
CA HIS A 53 0.27 5.92 -10.42
C HIS A 53 -0.73 5.95 -9.26
N TYR A 54 -0.79 4.88 -8.46
CA TYR A 54 -1.77 4.73 -7.38
C TYR A 54 -1.18 4.95 -5.98
N TRP A 55 -1.88 5.75 -5.20
CA TRP A 55 -1.79 5.74 -3.75
C TRP A 55 -2.85 4.82 -3.18
N PHE A 56 -2.42 3.78 -2.46
CA PHE A 56 -3.34 2.88 -1.76
C PHE A 56 -2.86 2.53 -0.36
N VAL A 57 -3.79 2.26 0.53
CA VAL A 57 -3.55 1.72 1.87
C VAL A 57 -4.60 0.66 2.12
N ILE A 58 -4.17 -0.54 2.48
CA ILE A 58 -5.06 -1.65 2.77
C ILE A 58 -4.72 -2.14 4.17
N ALA A 59 -5.71 -2.14 5.06
CA ALA A 59 -5.62 -2.82 6.34
C ALA A 59 -6.68 -3.92 6.38
N TYR A 60 -6.25 -5.13 6.70
CA TYR A 60 -7.09 -6.32 6.60
C TYR A 60 -6.70 -7.34 7.66
N GLY A 61 -7.69 -7.77 8.44
CA GLY A 61 -7.55 -8.75 9.50
C GLY A 61 -8.77 -8.75 10.42
N PRO A 62 -8.76 -9.56 11.48
CA PRO A 62 -9.86 -9.63 12.46
C PRO A 62 -10.28 -8.25 12.97
N GLY A 63 -11.55 -7.89 12.73
CA GLY A 63 -12.13 -6.61 13.15
C GLY A 63 -11.58 -5.37 12.44
N ILE A 64 -10.70 -5.50 11.44
CA ILE A 64 -10.14 -4.37 10.69
C ILE A 64 -10.23 -4.59 9.19
N HIS A 65 -11.00 -3.72 8.53
CA HIS A 65 -11.15 -3.72 7.08
C HIS A 65 -11.15 -2.28 6.61
N MET A 66 -10.14 -1.90 5.83
CA MET A 66 -10.00 -0.54 5.35
C MET A 66 -9.27 -0.57 4.02
N THR A 67 -9.79 0.13 3.03
CA THR A 67 -9.13 0.33 1.75
C THR A 67 -9.23 1.78 1.34
N LEU A 68 -8.08 2.41 1.17
CA LEU A 68 -7.90 3.63 0.39
C LEU A 68 -7.30 3.22 -0.96
N LEU A 69 -7.89 3.69 -2.05
CA LEU A 69 -7.31 3.59 -3.38
C LEU A 69 -7.57 4.90 -4.12
N ALA A 70 -6.52 5.56 -4.57
CA ALA A 70 -6.62 6.80 -5.31
C ALA A 70 -5.49 6.94 -6.33
N GLU A 71 -5.78 7.54 -7.47
CA GLU A 71 -4.84 7.85 -8.54
C GLU A 71 -4.46 9.33 -8.47
N GLU A 72 -3.20 9.67 -8.74
CA GLU A 72 -2.75 11.06 -8.80
C GLU A 72 -3.10 11.68 -10.17
N ILE A 73 -4.05 12.62 -10.19
CA ILE A 73 -4.64 13.13 -11.45
C ILE A 73 -3.89 14.31 -12.07
N ASN A 74 -2.95 14.93 -11.36
CA ASN A 74 -2.22 16.11 -11.85
C ASN A 74 -0.71 15.90 -11.97
N ALA A 75 -0.19 14.67 -11.92
CA ALA A 75 1.24 14.41 -11.80
C ALA A 75 2.12 15.10 -12.87
N THR A 76 1.65 15.21 -14.11
CA THR A 76 2.41 15.75 -15.25
C THR A 76 2.21 17.25 -15.50
N GLU A 77 1.09 17.81 -15.06
CA GLU A 77 0.69 19.21 -15.36
C GLU A 77 0.84 20.13 -14.15
N ARG A 78 1.12 19.56 -12.96
CA ARG A 78 1.20 20.29 -11.69
C ARG A 78 2.36 21.28 -11.66
N LEU A 79 2.04 22.54 -11.37
CA LEU A 79 3.04 23.58 -11.09
C LEU A 79 3.72 23.33 -9.73
N SER A 80 4.90 23.91 -9.52
CA SER A 80 5.73 23.64 -8.33
C SER A 80 5.06 23.97 -7.00
N ASP A 81 4.13 24.92 -7.00
CA ASP A 81 3.38 25.43 -5.86
C ASP A 81 1.99 24.81 -5.70
N GLU A 82 1.55 23.99 -6.65
CA GLU A 82 0.25 23.35 -6.60
C GLU A 82 0.28 22.06 -5.75
N PRO A 83 -0.77 21.83 -4.93
CA PRO A 83 -0.88 20.61 -4.16
C PRO A 83 -1.09 19.40 -5.08
N ARG A 84 -0.68 18.22 -4.60
CA ARG A 84 -0.97 16.95 -5.26
C ARG A 84 -2.46 16.66 -5.12
N MET A 85 -3.12 16.32 -6.24
CA MET A 85 -4.54 15.97 -6.26
C MET A 85 -4.71 14.49 -6.54
N TYR A 86 -5.67 13.88 -5.85
CA TYR A 86 -5.97 12.47 -6.01
C TYR A 86 -7.46 12.27 -6.19
N GLU A 87 -7.79 11.35 -7.08
CA GLU A 87 -9.16 10.88 -7.27
C GLU A 87 -9.24 9.41 -6.90
N GLY A 88 -10.25 9.04 -6.11
CA GLY A 88 -10.39 7.69 -5.62
C GLY A 88 -11.46 7.57 -4.56
N PHE A 89 -11.39 6.50 -3.79
CA PHE A 89 -12.35 6.23 -2.73
C PHE A 89 -11.68 5.65 -1.49
N TYR A 90 -12.41 5.74 -0.39
CA TYR A 90 -12.05 5.20 0.90
C TYR A 90 -13.24 4.42 1.46
N THR A 91 -13.02 3.16 1.83
CA THR A 91 -14.08 2.25 2.27
C THR A 91 -13.63 1.36 3.41
N PHE A 92 -14.60 0.90 4.20
CA PHE A 92 -14.44 -0.13 5.23
C PHE A 92 -15.11 -1.45 4.83
N ASP A 93 -15.53 -1.59 3.56
CA ASP A 93 -16.16 -2.82 3.07
C ASP A 93 -15.15 -3.99 3.08
N PRO A 94 -15.41 -5.05 3.87
CA PRO A 94 -14.49 -6.19 3.97
C PRO A 94 -14.37 -6.98 2.66
N ASN A 95 -15.44 -7.07 1.87
CA ASN A 95 -15.40 -7.73 0.56
C ASN A 95 -14.55 -6.94 -0.42
N PHE A 96 -14.58 -5.61 -0.31
CA PHE A 96 -13.74 -4.77 -1.15
C PHE A 96 -12.26 -4.92 -0.80
N ALA A 97 -11.91 -4.85 0.50
CA ALA A 97 -10.54 -5.06 0.95
C ALA A 97 -9.99 -6.44 0.53
N TYR A 98 -10.80 -7.49 0.69
CA TYR A 98 -10.47 -8.84 0.22
C TYR A 98 -10.20 -8.89 -1.29
N LYS A 99 -11.06 -8.28 -2.11
CA LYS A 99 -10.88 -8.22 -3.57
C LYS A 99 -9.57 -7.52 -3.94
N VAL A 100 -9.25 -6.39 -3.30
CA VAL A 100 -8.01 -5.67 -3.59
C VAL A 100 -6.79 -6.52 -3.21
N ILE A 101 -6.77 -7.16 -2.04
CA ILE A 101 -5.63 -8.02 -1.65
C ILE A 101 -5.53 -9.23 -2.58
N THR A 102 -6.65 -9.76 -3.06
CA THR A 102 -6.66 -10.84 -4.07
C THR A 102 -6.00 -10.40 -5.36
N VAL A 103 -6.26 -9.16 -5.81
CA VAL A 103 -5.55 -8.57 -6.97
C VAL A 103 -4.07 -8.42 -6.67
N MET A 104 -3.69 -7.94 -5.47
CA MET A 104 -2.29 -7.80 -5.08
C MET A 104 -1.56 -9.16 -5.05
N HIS A 105 -2.19 -10.22 -4.50
CA HIS A 105 -1.67 -11.58 -4.55
C HIS A 105 -1.45 -12.06 -5.99
N LYS A 106 -2.38 -11.79 -6.91
CA LYS A 106 -2.21 -12.17 -8.32
C LYS A 106 -1.07 -11.41 -9.02
N LEU A 107 -0.82 -10.17 -8.63
CA LEU A 107 0.29 -9.36 -9.16
C LEU A 107 1.64 -9.79 -8.58
N PHE A 108 1.68 -10.16 -7.30
CA PHE A 108 2.91 -10.50 -6.57
C PHE A 108 2.76 -11.81 -5.76
N PRO A 109 2.53 -12.96 -6.42
CA PRO A 109 2.13 -14.20 -5.74
C PRO A 109 3.19 -14.78 -4.81
N GLU A 110 4.46 -14.48 -5.05
CA GLU A 110 5.58 -14.94 -4.22
C GLU A 110 5.78 -14.09 -2.95
N GLN A 111 5.27 -12.85 -2.95
CA GLN A 111 5.51 -11.88 -1.88
C GLN A 111 4.26 -11.62 -1.02
N ILE A 112 3.08 -11.90 -1.57
CA ILE A 112 1.80 -11.64 -0.95
C ILE A 112 1.05 -12.96 -0.88
N ALA A 113 0.77 -13.42 0.33
CA ALA A 113 0.01 -14.64 0.55
C ALA A 113 -1.43 -14.50 0.03
N GLU A 114 -2.04 -15.64 -0.31
CA GLU A 114 -3.46 -15.68 -0.64
C GLU A 114 -4.29 -15.18 0.57
N PRO A 115 -5.19 -14.19 0.38
CA PRO A 115 -5.98 -13.66 1.48
C PRO A 115 -7.02 -14.67 1.96
N THR A 116 -7.24 -14.69 3.27
CA THR A 116 -8.39 -15.38 3.88
C THR A 116 -9.69 -14.64 3.51
N MET A 117 -10.78 -15.38 3.26
CA MET A 117 -12.07 -14.76 2.99
C MET A 117 -12.60 -13.99 4.22
N PRO A 118 -13.34 -12.87 4.04
CA PRO A 118 -13.85 -12.08 5.14
C PRO A 118 -14.67 -12.87 6.18
N GLU A 119 -15.48 -13.82 5.72
CA GLU A 119 -16.36 -14.62 6.57
C GLU A 119 -15.59 -15.59 7.47
N LEU A 120 -14.29 -15.78 7.20
CA LEU A 120 -13.39 -16.66 7.94
C LEU A 120 -12.40 -15.87 8.84
N LEU A 121 -12.48 -14.54 8.84
CA LEU A 121 -11.74 -13.67 9.75
C LEU A 121 -12.54 -13.50 11.05
N GLU A 122 -12.34 -14.42 12.00
CA GLU A 122 -12.84 -14.30 13.37
C GLU A 122 -12.01 -13.32 14.21
#